data_AF-A0A1Q7VZW8-F1
#
_entry.id   AF-A0A1Q7VZW8-F1
#
_cell.length_a   1.000
_cell.length_b   1.000
_cell.length_c   1.000
_cell.angle_alpha   90.00
_cell.angle_beta   90.00
_cell.angle_gamma   90.00
#
_symmetry.space_group_name_H-M   'P 1'
#
loop_
_entity.id
_entity.type
_entity.pdbx_description
1 polymer ?
#
loop_
_entity_poly.entity_id
_entity_poly.type
_entity_poly.pdbx_seq_one_letter_code
_entity_poly.pdbx_strand_id
1 'polypeptide(L)'
;MTAPGWRAAWTAALDELEADVVQVETLLGDDHRLRDLAAADPWAPPDGLGALPLDLRPRADAILARQIAAAQAISRALVATRRQADLAARVETGARSDHPRPVYVDHSL
;
A
#
# COMPACT_ATOMS: atom_id res chain seq x y z
N MET A 1 -11.63 34.59 8.78
CA MET A 1 -12.10 33.28 9.27
C MET A 1 -12.04 33.29 10.80
N THR A 2 -13.14 33.03 11.50
CA THR A 2 -13.15 33.01 12.98
C THR A 2 -12.44 31.75 13.49
N ALA A 3 -11.88 31.79 14.71
CA ALA A 3 -11.20 30.65 15.33
C ALA A 3 -11.97 29.32 15.26
N PRO A 4 -13.30 29.26 15.47
CA PRO A 4 -14.06 28.01 15.31
C PRO A 4 -14.16 27.51 13.86
N GLY A 5 -14.27 28.40 12.87
CA GLY A 5 -14.33 28.00 11.45
C GLY A 5 -12.98 27.47 10.94
N TRP A 6 -11.89 28.05 11.43
CA TRP A 6 -10.52 27.59 11.17
C TRP A 6 -10.26 26.18 11.71
N ARG A 7 -10.65 25.94 12.98
CA ARG A 7 -10.55 24.60 13.59
C ARG A 7 -11.38 23.57 12.82
N ALA A 8 -12.61 23.92 12.42
CA ALA A 8 -13.48 23.02 11.67
C ALA A 8 -12.86 22.64 10.31
N ALA A 9 -12.25 23.60 9.61
CA ALA A 9 -11.54 23.34 8.35
C ALA A 9 -10.38 22.35 8.55
N TRP A 10 -9.57 22.52 9.60
CA TRP A 10 -8.50 21.56 9.94
C TRP A 10 -9.04 20.18 10.30
N THR A 11 -10.17 20.13 11.01
CA THR A 11 -10.79 18.86 11.38
C THR A 11 -11.24 18.11 10.14
N ALA A 12 -11.94 18.80 9.22
CA ALA A 12 -12.39 18.21 7.95
C ALA A 12 -11.22 17.71 7.09
N ALA A 13 -10.15 18.49 6.97
CA ALA A 13 -8.97 18.08 6.21
C ALA A 13 -8.28 16.84 6.82
N LEU A 14 -8.23 16.74 8.16
CA LEU A 14 -7.70 15.56 8.83
C LEU A 14 -8.65 14.35 8.75
N ASP A 15 -9.96 14.56 8.69
CA ASP A 15 -10.95 13.49 8.50
C ASP A 15 -10.81 12.86 7.10
N GLU A 16 -10.66 13.68 6.06
CA GLU A 16 -10.41 13.21 4.69
C GLU A 16 -9.09 12.42 4.62
N LEU A 17 -8.01 12.97 5.19
CA LEU A 17 -6.71 12.29 5.21
C LEU A 17 -6.77 10.96 5.96
N GLU A 18 -7.52 10.88 7.05
CA GLU A 18 -7.69 9.65 7.82
C GLU A 18 -8.50 8.61 7.03
N ALA A 19 -9.52 9.01 6.28
CA ALA A 19 -10.29 8.12 5.42
C ALA A 19 -9.42 7.49 4.33
N ASP A 20 -8.55 8.29 3.70
CA ASP A 20 -7.61 7.80 2.69
C ASP A 20 -6.62 6.77 3.28
N VAL A 21 -6.10 7.05 4.48
CA VAL A 21 -5.21 6.12 5.19
C VAL A 21 -5.90 4.79 5.50
N VAL A 22 -7.15 4.84 5.99
CA VAL A 22 -7.94 3.63 6.25
C VAL A 22 -8.18 2.83 4.97
N GLN A 23 -8.44 3.51 3.85
CA GLN A 23 -8.61 2.84 2.56
C GLN A 23 -7.32 2.11 2.14
N VAL A 24 -6.17 2.76 2.23
CA VAL A 24 -4.87 2.17 1.91
C VAL A 24 -4.54 0.99 2.82
N GLU A 25 -4.77 1.13 4.13
CA GLU A 25 -4.56 0.05 5.11
C GLU A 25 -5.48 -1.16 4.84
N THR A 26 -6.72 -0.92 4.42
CA THR A 26 -7.67 -1.99 4.02
C THR A 26 -7.16 -2.73 2.79
N LEU A 27 -6.71 -2.00 1.76
CA LEU A 27 -6.13 -2.60 0.55
C LEU A 27 -4.83 -3.36 0.83
N LEU A 28 -4.04 -2.92 1.82
CA LEU A 28 -2.86 -3.62 2.30
C LEU A 28 -3.19 -4.93 3.02
N GLY A 29 -4.32 -4.99 3.73
CA GLY A 29 -4.82 -6.23 4.33
C GLY A 29 -5.27 -7.25 3.28
N ASP A 30 -5.82 -6.75 2.17
CA ASP A 30 -6.22 -7.55 1.01
C ASP A 30 -5.02 -7.72 0.03
N ASP A 31 -4.00 -8.51 0.40
CA ASP A 31 -2.70 -8.68 -0.30
C ASP A 31 -2.78 -8.77 -1.86
N HIS A 32 -3.86 -9.33 -2.40
CA HIS A 32 -4.09 -9.42 -3.85
C HIS A 32 -4.43 -8.09 -4.56
N ARG A 33 -4.99 -7.11 -3.84
CA ARG A 33 -5.44 -5.81 -4.37
C ARG A 33 -4.41 -4.71 -4.29
N LEU A 34 -3.21 -4.99 -3.79
CA LEU A 34 -2.16 -3.97 -3.73
C LEU A 34 -1.77 -3.44 -5.12
N ARG A 35 -2.01 -4.24 -6.17
CA ARG A 35 -1.80 -3.85 -7.57
C ARG A 35 -2.83 -2.85 -8.09
N ASP A 36 -3.99 -2.79 -7.45
CA ASP A 36 -5.09 -1.88 -7.77
C ASP A 36 -4.98 -0.56 -7.00
N LEU A 37 -3.94 -0.42 -6.16
CA LEU A 37 -3.66 0.82 -5.46
C LEU A 37 -3.21 1.87 -6.50
N ALA A 38 -4.10 2.81 -6.81
CA ALA A 38 -3.77 3.92 -7.68
C ALA A 38 -2.62 4.74 -7.09
N ALA A 39 -1.83 5.40 -7.95
CA ALA A 39 -0.84 6.36 -7.49
C ALA A 39 -1.57 7.46 -6.71
N ALA A 40 -1.31 7.53 -5.40
CA ALA A 40 -1.90 8.56 -4.54
C ALA A 40 -1.33 9.93 -4.91
N ASP A 41 -2.20 10.94 -4.98
CA ASP A 41 -1.77 12.32 -5.14
C ASP A 41 -1.09 12.80 -3.85
N PRO A 42 0.10 13.44 -3.90
CA PRO A 42 0.76 13.93 -2.70
C PRO A 42 -0.14 14.91 -1.94
N TRP A 43 -0.51 14.56 -0.71
CA TRP A 43 -1.39 15.39 0.10
C TRP A 43 -0.74 16.75 0.38
N ALA A 44 -1.46 17.81 0.01
CA ALA A 44 -1.13 19.19 0.35
C ALA A 44 -2.27 19.77 1.20
N PRO A 45 -1.96 20.52 2.28
CA PRO A 45 -3.01 21.16 3.07
C PRO A 45 -3.78 22.16 2.19
N PRO A 46 -5.11 22.14 2.22
CA PRO A 46 -5.95 23.15 1.55
C PRO A 46 -5.52 24.59 1.84
N ASP A 47 -5.63 25.44 0.81
CA ASP A 47 -5.31 26.86 0.92
C ASP A 47 -6.15 27.55 2.00
N GLY A 48 -5.51 28.46 2.74
CA GLY A 48 -6.19 29.25 3.76
C GLY A 48 -6.46 28.52 5.09
N LEU A 49 -5.97 27.29 5.26
CA LEU A 49 -6.05 26.57 6.53
C LEU A 49 -5.29 27.22 7.69
N GLY A 50 -4.36 28.15 7.45
CA GLY A 50 -3.59 28.77 8.53
C GLY A 50 -2.73 27.75 9.31
N ALA A 51 -2.25 28.11 10.51
CA ALA A 51 -1.44 27.20 11.33
C ALA A 51 -2.27 25.98 11.81
N LEU A 52 -1.63 24.88 12.22
CA LEU A 52 -2.32 23.75 12.84
C LEU A 52 -2.69 24.09 14.31
N PRO A 53 -3.95 23.92 14.75
CA PRO A 53 -4.32 24.02 16.16
C PRO A 53 -3.58 23.00 17.03
N LEU A 54 -3.02 23.44 18.16
CA LEU A 54 -2.16 22.62 19.02
C LEU A 54 -2.84 21.36 19.57
N ASP A 55 -4.15 21.41 19.76
CA ASP A 55 -4.93 20.28 20.27
C ASP A 55 -5.21 19.21 19.20
N LEU A 56 -5.13 19.56 17.92
CA LEU A 56 -5.21 18.62 16.79
C LEU A 56 -3.86 17.99 16.47
N ARG A 57 -2.76 18.52 17.03
CA ARG A 57 -1.40 18.02 16.80
C ARG A 57 -1.24 16.52 17.12
N PRO A 58 -1.70 15.99 18.27
CA PRO A 58 -1.59 14.56 18.55
C PRO A 58 -2.32 13.69 17.51
N ARG A 59 -3.45 14.17 16.99
CA ARG A 59 -4.21 13.47 15.94
C ARG A 59 -3.45 13.48 14.61
N ALA A 60 -2.92 14.63 14.20
CA ALA A 60 -2.12 14.74 12.99
C ALA A 60 -0.86 13.86 13.05
N ASP A 61 -0.17 13.83 14.20
CA ASP A 61 1.01 12.99 14.42
C ASP A 61 0.66 11.48 14.31
N ALA A 62 -0.50 11.07 14.85
CA ALA A 62 -0.98 9.69 14.73
C ALA A 62 -1.30 9.29 13.28
N ILE A 63 -1.92 10.19 12.51
CA ILE A 63 -2.19 9.96 11.07
C ILE A 63 -0.87 9.84 10.30
N LEU A 64 0.10 10.72 10.54
CA LEU A 64 1.40 10.67 9.89
C LEU A 64 2.16 9.37 10.21
N ALA A 65 2.13 8.91 11.45
CA ALA A 65 2.76 7.65 11.84
C ALA A 65 2.16 6.46 11.07
N ARG A 66 0.84 6.43 10.89
CA ARG A 66 0.13 5.40 10.10
C ARG A 66 0.50 5.47 8.62
N GLN A 67 0.58 6.67 8.05
CA GLN A 67 1.03 6.86 6.66
C GLN A 67 2.44 6.32 6.41
N ILE A 68 3.37 6.60 7.33
CA ILE A 68 4.75 6.06 7.23
C ILE A 68 4.73 4.54 7.31
N ALA A 69 3.95 3.96 8.24
CA ALA A 69 3.84 2.51 8.37
C ALA A 69 3.25 1.85 7.12
N ALA A 70 2.21 2.45 6.53
CA ALA A 70 1.58 1.99 5.29
C ALA A 70 2.56 2.07 4.11
N ALA A 71 3.26 3.20 3.94
CA ALA A 71 4.26 3.37 2.87
C ALA A 71 5.39 2.34 2.96
N GLN A 72 5.84 2.03 4.18
CA GLN A 72 6.82 0.96 4.42
C GLN A 72 6.25 -0.43 4.09
N ALA A 73 4.99 -0.70 4.42
CA ALA A 73 4.33 -1.96 4.09
C ALA A 73 4.20 -2.16 2.57
N ILE A 74 3.78 -1.13 1.85
CA ILE A 74 3.71 -1.11 0.38
C ILE A 74 5.10 -1.40 -0.21
N SER A 75 6.14 -0.72 0.29
CA SER A 75 7.51 -0.93 -0.18
C SER A 75 8.00 -2.37 0.02
N ARG A 76 7.69 -2.97 1.17
CA ARG A 76 8.03 -4.38 1.45
C ARG A 76 7.29 -5.34 0.51
N ALA A 77 5.99 -5.12 0.30
CA ALA A 77 5.19 -5.94 -0.59
C ALA A 77 5.69 -5.87 -2.04
N LEU A 78 6.01 -4.67 -2.56
CA LEU A 78 6.58 -4.49 -3.90
C LEU A 78 7.90 -5.26 -4.10
N VAL A 79 8.78 -5.26 -3.09
CA VAL A 79 10.04 -6.02 -3.13
C VAL A 79 9.78 -7.54 -3.11
N ALA A 80 8.81 -8.01 -2.32
CA ALA A 80 8.44 -9.42 -2.27
C ALA A 80 7.86 -9.91 -3.62
N THR A 81 6.97 -9.13 -4.23
CA THR A 81 6.39 -9.45 -5.55
C THR A 81 7.45 -9.55 -6.63
N ARG A 82 8.47 -8.67 -6.62
CA ARG A 82 9.58 -8.74 -7.59
C ARG A 82 10.38 -10.03 -7.45
N ARG A 83 10.70 -10.45 -6.22
CA ARG A 83 11.41 -11.72 -5.97
C ARG A 83 10.61 -12.94 -6.43
N GLN A 84 9.29 -12.92 -6.25
CA GLN A 84 8.42 -13.99 -6.74
C GLN A 84 8.37 -14.03 -8.27
N ALA A 85 8.31 -12.88 -8.95
CA ALA A 85 8.36 -12.81 -10.40
C ALA A 85 9.71 -13.32 -10.94
N ASP A 86 10.83 -12.96 -10.31
CA ASP A 86 12.15 -13.44 -10.70
C ASP A 86 12.29 -14.96 -10.52
N LEU A 87 11.76 -15.52 -9.42
CA LEU A 87 11.75 -16.97 -9.20
C LEU A 87 10.85 -17.69 -10.21
N ALA A 88 9.66 -17.18 -10.48
CA ALA A 88 8.74 -17.74 -11.48
C ALA A 88 9.38 -17.74 -12.88
N ALA A 89 10.00 -16.63 -13.29
CA ALA A 89 10.70 -16.54 -14.57
C ALA A 89 11.88 -17.54 -14.68
N ARG A 90 12.62 -17.76 -13.58
CA ARG A 90 13.70 -18.75 -13.53
C ARG A 90 13.17 -20.19 -13.57
N VAL A 91 12.04 -20.48 -12.93
CA VAL A 91 11.39 -21.79 -12.99
C VAL A 91 10.85 -22.07 -14.40
N GLU A 92 10.19 -21.11 -15.04
CA GLU A 92 9.70 -21.26 -16.43
C GLU A 92 10.85 -21.47 -17.44
N THR A 93 11.96 -20.76 -17.24
CA THR A 93 13.15 -20.88 -18.11
C THR A 93 13.90 -22.20 -17.86
N GLY A 94 13.99 -22.65 -16.60
CA GLY A 94 14.59 -23.93 -16.21
C GLY A 94 13.74 -25.14 -16.64
N ALA A 95 12.41 -25.04 -16.52
CA ALA A 95 11.47 -26.09 -16.93
C ALA A 95 11.48 -26.36 -18.44
N ARG A 96 11.95 -25.41 -19.26
CA ARG A 96 12.11 -25.60 -20.71
C ARG A 96 13.35 -26.39 -21.10
N SER A 97 14.32 -26.57 -20.20
CA SER A 97 15.64 -27.15 -20.53
C SER A 97 15.91 -28.50 -19.87
N ASP A 98 15.10 -28.94 -18.90
CA ASP A 98 15.41 -30.13 -18.09
C ASP A 98 14.16 -30.92 -17.65
N HIS A 99 13.31 -31.33 -18.61
CA HIS A 99 12.30 -32.35 -18.35
C HIS A 99 12.72 -33.67 -19.03
N PRO A 100 13.22 -34.68 -18.29
CA PRO A 100 13.33 -36.02 -18.83
C PRO A 100 11.91 -36.50 -19.19
N ARG A 101 11.68 -36.74 -20.49
CA ARG A 101 10.42 -37.31 -21.01
C ARG A 101 10.09 -38.56 -20.20
N PRO A 102 8.93 -38.65 -19.52
CA PRO A 102 8.55 -39.88 -18.84
C PRO A 102 8.31 -40.96 -19.90
N VAL A 103 9.19 -41.95 -19.94
CA VAL A 103 9.03 -43.17 -20.74
C VAL A 103 8.31 -44.19 -19.88
N TYR A 104 7.07 -44.51 -20.23
CA TYR A 104 6.33 -45.61 -19.61
C TYR A 104 6.83 -46.93 -20.19
N VAL A 105 7.33 -47.82 -19.34
CA VAL A 105 7.68 -49.20 -19.69
C VAL A 105 6.51 -50.09 -19.31
N ASP A 106 5.80 -50.58 -20.33
CA ASP A 106 4.73 -51.57 -20.17
C ASP A 106 5.35 -52.93 -19.83
N HIS A 107 4.96 -53.50 -18.70
CA HIS A 107 5.32 -54.86 -18.31
C HIS A 107 4.07 -55.73 -18.39
N SER A 108 3.83 -56.30 -19.56
CA SER A 108 2.86 -57.38 -19.73
C SER A 108 3.47 -58.69 -19.21
N LEU A 109 2.86 -59.26 -18.16
CA LEU A 109 3.14 -60.59 -17.62
C LEU A 109 2.70 -61.71 -18.58
#